data_AF-A0A972XEC9-F1
#
_entry.id   AF-A0A972XEC9-F1
#
_cell.length_a   1.000
_cell.length_b   1.000
_cell.length_c   1.000
_cell.angle_alpha   90.00
_cell.angle_beta   90.00
_cell.angle_gamma   90.00
#
_symmetry.space_group_name_H-M   'P 1'
#
loop_
_entity.id
_entity.type
_entity.pdbx_description
1 polymer ?
#
loop_
_entity_poly.entity_id
_entity_poly.type
_entity_poly.pdbx_seq_one_letter_code
_entity_poly.pdbx_strand_id
1 'polypeptide(L)'
;VVVDGRLASGKQRIDQRVRGRDWRVDVASFWQVHPRAADTLVSAVLEAGRPAPGEHWWDLYSGVGLFSAFLAEEVGVTGVVHAVESGSSAVRDARRSLHDLGQVTLHHDNALRWLRAADERPDGVVLDPPRAGAGRDVVQAIAGAGPRVVVYVACDPVALARDVALFASVGYRLAELRAFDTFPMTHHVETVAALIPVTLAHPIS
;
A
#
# COMPACT_ATOMS: atom_id res chain seq x y z
N VAL A 1 -29.39 -13.31 2.81
CA VAL A 1 -30.01 -14.26 1.83
C VAL A 1 -30.25 -13.49 0.54
N VAL A 2 -29.81 -14.01 -0.60
CA VAL A 2 -30.09 -13.44 -1.92
C VAL A 2 -31.24 -14.25 -2.52
N VAL A 3 -32.31 -13.55 -2.91
CA VAL A 3 -33.40 -14.10 -3.74
C VAL A 3 -33.55 -13.12 -4.90
N ASP A 4 -33.52 -13.63 -6.14
CA ASP A 4 -33.75 -12.88 -7.38
C ASP A 4 -32.86 -11.64 -7.62
N GLY A 5 -31.55 -11.76 -7.38
CA GLY A 5 -30.57 -10.77 -7.81
C GLY A 5 -30.67 -9.39 -7.12
N ARG A 6 -31.51 -9.25 -6.08
CA ARG A 6 -31.52 -8.10 -5.18
C ARG A 6 -31.38 -8.56 -3.73
N LEU A 7 -30.45 -7.94 -3.00
CA LEU A 7 -30.19 -8.21 -1.59
C LEU A 7 -31.41 -7.84 -0.74
N ALA A 8 -31.99 -8.82 -0.05
CA ALA A 8 -33.24 -8.65 0.69
C ALA A 8 -33.08 -8.20 2.16
N SER A 9 -31.88 -8.22 2.76
CA SER A 9 -31.54 -7.57 4.05
C SER A 9 -30.12 -7.95 4.49
N GLY A 10 -29.37 -6.98 5.00
CA GLY A 10 -28.01 -7.10 5.55
C GLY A 10 -27.27 -5.75 5.45
N LYS A 11 -26.45 -5.38 6.45
CA LYS A 11 -25.66 -4.15 6.38
C LYS A 11 -24.74 -4.20 5.14
N GLN A 12 -24.88 -3.25 4.22
CA GLN A 12 -24.00 -3.08 3.05
C GLN A 12 -22.59 -2.59 3.42
N ARG A 13 -22.27 -2.53 4.72
CA ARG A 13 -21.03 -1.99 5.26
C ARG A 13 -20.55 -2.83 6.43
N ILE A 14 -19.24 -2.99 6.53
CA ILE A 14 -18.56 -3.66 7.63
C ILE A 14 -17.81 -2.60 8.43
N ASP A 15 -18.07 -2.56 9.74
CA ASP A 15 -17.31 -1.74 10.69
C ASP A 15 -16.14 -2.59 11.20
N GLN A 16 -14.91 -2.07 11.11
CA GLN A 16 -13.68 -2.75 11.54
C GLN A 16 -12.84 -1.79 12.37
N ARG A 17 -12.02 -2.31 13.30
CA ARG A 17 -11.11 -1.50 14.10
C ARG A 17 -9.69 -2.00 13.93
N VAL A 18 -8.80 -1.14 13.46
CA VAL A 18 -7.38 -1.44 13.21
C VAL A 18 -6.56 -0.46 14.03
N ARG A 19 -5.69 -0.96 14.92
CA ARG A 19 -4.83 -0.16 15.83
C ARG A 19 -5.53 1.05 16.50
N GLY A 20 -6.81 0.90 16.83
CA GLY A 20 -7.59 1.95 17.52
C GLY A 20 -8.38 2.91 16.61
N ARG A 21 -8.19 2.84 15.29
CA ARG A 21 -8.96 3.60 14.29
C ARG A 21 -10.10 2.76 13.71
N ASP A 22 -11.28 3.38 13.57
CA ASP A 22 -12.48 2.72 13.05
C ASP A 22 -12.61 2.89 11.53
N TRP A 23 -12.93 1.81 10.83
CA TRP A 23 -13.04 1.69 9.40
C TRP A 23 -14.46 1.31 9.01
N ARG A 24 -15.08 2.10 8.11
CA ARG A 24 -16.40 1.80 7.55
C ARG A 24 -16.29 1.53 6.06
N VAL A 25 -16.15 0.26 5.70
CA VAL A 25 -15.95 -0.18 4.32
C VAL A 25 -17.21 -0.78 3.73
N ASP A 26 -17.47 -0.47 2.47
CA ASP A 26 -18.48 -1.16 1.69
C ASP A 26 -18.10 -2.64 1.52
N VAL A 27 -19.07 -3.55 1.52
CA VAL A 27 -18.83 -5.00 1.29
C VAL A 27 -18.21 -5.24 -0.09
N ALA A 28 -18.41 -4.33 -1.05
CA ALA A 28 -17.78 -4.36 -2.37
C ALA A 28 -16.36 -3.76 -2.41
N SER A 29 -15.94 -3.01 -1.38
CA SER A 29 -14.58 -2.49 -1.27
C SER A 29 -13.66 -3.62 -0.77
N PHE A 30 -12.52 -3.82 -1.44
CA PHE A 30 -11.56 -4.85 -1.03
C PHE A 30 -11.10 -4.58 0.42
N TRP A 31 -11.38 -5.52 1.31
CA TRP A 31 -11.00 -5.47 2.72
C TRP A 31 -10.34 -6.79 3.10
N GLN A 32 -9.31 -6.71 3.95
CA GLN A 32 -8.62 -7.87 4.50
C GLN A 32 -9.62 -8.72 5.30
N VAL A 33 -9.97 -9.90 4.77
CA VAL A 33 -11.08 -10.75 5.29
C VAL A 33 -10.87 -11.15 6.75
N HIS A 34 -9.63 -11.25 7.22
CA HIS A 34 -9.31 -11.55 8.61
C HIS A 34 -9.07 -10.27 9.44
N PRO A 35 -9.82 -10.01 10.53
CA PRO A 35 -9.72 -8.77 11.31
C PRO A 35 -8.31 -8.46 11.86
N ARG A 36 -7.51 -9.50 12.17
CA ARG A 36 -6.12 -9.33 12.65
C ARG A 36 -5.09 -9.19 11.53
N ALA A 37 -5.45 -9.48 10.28
CA ALA A 37 -4.51 -9.36 9.17
C ALA A 37 -4.18 -7.89 8.90
N ALA A 38 -5.15 -6.99 9.02
CA ALA A 38 -4.92 -5.55 8.85
C ALA A 38 -3.89 -5.01 9.87
N ASP A 39 -4.06 -5.30 11.16
CA ASP A 39 -3.09 -4.87 12.20
C ASP A 39 -1.68 -5.44 11.94
N THR A 40 -1.61 -6.70 11.51
CA THR A 40 -0.35 -7.41 11.23
C THR A 40 0.36 -6.80 10.03
N LEU A 41 -0.37 -6.57 8.93
CA LEU A 41 0.17 -5.99 7.70
C LEU A 41 0.59 -4.54 7.91
N VAL A 42 -0.21 -3.74 8.62
CA VAL A 42 0.17 -2.37 8.99
C VAL A 42 1.48 -2.39 9.78
N SER A 43 1.58 -3.21 10.82
CA SER A 43 2.82 -3.31 11.60
C SER A 43 4.01 -3.74 10.74
N ALA A 44 3.83 -4.73 9.87
CA ALA A 44 4.89 -5.19 8.97
C ALA A 44 5.33 -4.10 7.97
N VAL A 45 4.39 -3.33 7.42
CA VAL A 45 4.67 -2.22 6.50
C VAL A 45 5.44 -1.11 7.21
N LEU A 46 5.01 -0.72 8.42
CA LEU A 46 5.69 0.32 9.20
C LEU A 46 7.09 -0.14 9.65
N GLU A 47 7.27 -1.41 10.03
CA GLU A 47 8.58 -1.96 10.40
C GLU A 47 9.55 -2.04 9.22
N ALA A 48 9.05 -2.41 8.04
CA ALA A 48 9.82 -2.48 6.80
C ALA A 48 10.19 -1.10 6.25
N GLY A 49 9.23 -0.16 6.28
CA GLY A 49 9.40 1.19 5.74
C GLY A 49 10.11 2.15 6.68
N ARG A 50 9.88 2.00 7.99
CA ARG A 50 10.35 2.88 9.06
C ARG A 50 10.09 4.36 8.74
N PRO A 51 8.83 4.77 8.46
CA PRO A 51 8.51 6.17 8.25
C PRO A 51 8.97 7.01 9.44
N ALA A 52 9.43 8.23 9.17
CA ALA A 52 9.90 9.15 10.19
C ALA A 52 9.17 10.50 10.13
N PRO A 53 9.12 11.25 11.24
CA PRO A 53 8.48 12.56 11.27
C PRO A 53 9.02 13.51 10.19
N GLY A 54 8.10 14.17 9.46
CA GLY A 54 8.43 15.09 8.37
C GLY A 54 8.70 14.44 7.02
N GLU A 55 8.71 13.12 6.90
CA GLU A 55 8.93 12.44 5.62
C GLU A 55 7.71 12.53 4.68
N HIS A 56 8.00 12.41 3.39
CA HIS A 56 7.03 12.36 2.30
C HIS A 56 6.86 10.90 1.85
N TRP A 57 5.63 10.40 1.89
CA TRP A 57 5.32 9.01 1.55
C TRP A 57 4.25 8.90 0.47
N TRP A 58 4.41 7.94 -0.44
CA TRP A 58 3.38 7.59 -1.42
C TRP A 58 2.78 6.23 -1.08
N ASP A 59 1.45 6.16 -0.99
CA ASP A 59 0.67 4.94 -0.85
C ASP A 59 -0.06 4.69 -2.17
N LEU A 60 0.47 3.77 -2.97
CA LEU A 60 -0.04 3.43 -4.30
C LEU A 60 -1.00 2.24 -4.21
N TYR A 61 -2.11 2.32 -4.93
CA TYR A 61 -3.22 1.36 -4.78
C TYR A 61 -3.76 1.38 -3.35
N SER A 62 -3.90 2.59 -2.79
CA SER A 62 -4.17 2.80 -1.37
C SER A 62 -5.50 2.24 -0.90
N GLY A 63 -6.40 1.88 -1.82
CA GLY A 63 -7.69 1.30 -1.53
C GLY A 63 -8.52 2.24 -0.65
N VAL A 64 -8.89 1.76 0.53
CA VAL A 64 -9.64 2.56 1.50
C VAL A 64 -8.73 3.48 2.32
N GLY A 65 -7.41 3.45 2.12
CA GLY A 65 -6.43 4.29 2.81
C GLY A 65 -5.82 3.66 4.06
N LEU A 66 -5.82 2.32 4.16
CA LEU A 66 -5.36 1.61 5.36
C LEU A 66 -3.95 2.01 5.77
N PHE A 67 -2.99 1.88 4.84
CA PHE A 67 -1.60 2.23 5.11
C PHE A 67 -1.41 3.75 5.20
N SER A 68 -2.07 4.51 4.32
CA SER A 68 -2.08 5.97 4.34
C SER A 68 -2.36 6.55 5.74
N ALA A 69 -3.35 6.00 6.45
CA ALA A 69 -3.72 6.48 7.78
C ALA A 69 -2.59 6.34 8.80
N PHE A 70 -1.91 5.18 8.81
CA PHE A 70 -0.84 4.93 9.77
C PHE A 70 0.50 5.54 9.35
N LEU A 71 0.77 5.64 8.04
CA LEU A 71 1.89 6.45 7.54
C LEU A 71 1.74 7.90 8.01
N ALA A 72 0.53 8.46 7.93
CA ALA A 72 0.25 9.83 8.37
C ALA A 72 0.52 10.04 9.86
N GLU A 73 0.18 9.05 10.70
CA GLU A 73 0.48 9.07 12.13
C GLU A 73 1.99 9.10 12.41
N GLU A 74 2.78 8.28 11.69
CA GLU A 74 4.23 8.19 11.88
C GLU A 74 5.00 9.41 11.32
N VAL A 75 4.61 9.93 10.15
CA VAL A 75 5.26 11.13 9.57
C VAL A 75 4.81 12.42 10.25
N GLY A 76 3.70 12.38 10.98
CA GLY A 76 3.14 13.52 11.71
C GLY A 76 2.65 14.66 10.81
N VAL A 77 2.20 15.74 11.45
CA VAL A 77 1.56 16.89 10.76
C VAL A 77 2.51 17.71 9.88
N THR A 78 3.82 17.49 10.01
CA THR A 78 4.86 18.13 9.19
C THR A 78 5.27 17.29 7.99
N GLY A 79 4.87 16.02 7.93
CA GLY A 79 5.10 15.15 6.78
C GLY A 79 3.96 15.25 5.76
N VAL A 80 4.06 14.44 4.72
CA VAL A 80 3.05 14.38 3.64
C VAL A 80 2.81 12.94 3.24
N VAL A 81 1.54 12.56 3.04
CA VAL A 81 1.19 11.25 2.47
C VAL A 81 0.31 11.45 1.25
N HIS A 82 0.73 10.94 0.10
CA HIS A 82 -0.09 10.86 -1.10
C HIS A 82 -0.71 9.48 -1.23
N ALA A 83 -2.02 9.40 -1.09
CA ALA A 83 -2.80 8.17 -1.26
C ALA A 83 -3.38 8.15 -2.67
N VAL A 84 -3.03 7.15 -3.49
CA VAL A 84 -3.46 7.08 -4.90
C VAL A 84 -4.32 5.84 -5.12
N GLU A 85 -5.59 6.06 -5.50
CA GLU A 85 -6.55 5.00 -5.74
C GLU A 85 -7.44 5.30 -6.95
N SER A 86 -7.71 4.28 -7.78
CA SER A 86 -8.48 4.41 -9.01
C SER A 86 -9.97 4.01 -8.87
N GLY A 87 -10.28 3.15 -7.91
CA GLY A 87 -11.60 2.61 -7.64
C GLY A 87 -12.50 3.62 -6.94
N SER A 88 -13.54 4.08 -7.62
CA SER A 88 -14.46 5.10 -7.10
C SER A 88 -15.11 4.74 -5.76
N SER A 89 -15.34 3.45 -5.47
CA SER A 89 -15.87 3.02 -4.16
C SER A 89 -14.84 3.16 -3.06
N ALA A 90 -13.62 2.66 -3.30
CA ALA A 90 -12.51 2.74 -2.38
C ALA A 90 -12.15 4.20 -2.05
N VAL A 91 -12.08 5.09 -3.06
CA VAL A 91 -11.87 6.53 -2.87
C VAL A 91 -12.94 7.18 -1.98
N ARG A 92 -14.22 6.83 -2.15
CA ARG A 92 -15.29 7.35 -1.29
C ARG A 92 -15.13 6.90 0.16
N ASP A 93 -14.64 5.68 0.37
CA ASP A 93 -14.40 5.12 1.69
C ASP A 93 -13.15 5.77 2.32
N ALA A 94 -12.07 5.90 1.55
CA ALA A 94 -10.84 6.57 1.94
C ALA A 94 -11.07 8.03 2.34
N ARG A 95 -11.86 8.78 1.57
CA ARG A 95 -12.20 10.16 1.94
C ARG A 95 -12.85 10.26 3.32
N ARG A 96 -13.58 9.24 3.77
CA ARG A 96 -14.15 9.20 5.13
C ARG A 96 -13.13 8.75 6.15
N SER A 97 -12.31 7.75 5.84
CA SER A 97 -11.31 7.23 6.79
C SER A 97 -10.14 8.18 7.06
N LEU A 98 -9.85 9.07 6.11
CA LEU A 98 -8.70 9.96 6.12
C LEU A 98 -9.06 11.44 6.37
N HIS A 99 -10.34 11.77 6.56
CA HIS A 99 -10.83 13.17 6.62
C HIS A 99 -10.21 14.01 7.76
N ASP A 100 -9.76 13.36 8.83
CA ASP A 100 -9.17 13.97 10.01
C ASP A 100 -7.64 14.11 9.91
N LEU A 101 -7.04 13.57 8.84
CA LEU A 101 -5.59 13.56 8.62
C LEU A 101 -5.20 14.62 7.59
N GLY A 102 -4.96 15.84 8.06
CA GLY A 102 -4.69 17.00 7.20
C GLY A 102 -3.42 16.89 6.34
N GLN A 103 -2.50 16.01 6.69
CA GLN A 103 -1.28 15.71 5.95
C GLN A 103 -1.46 14.68 4.83
N VAL A 104 -2.66 14.09 4.69
CA VAL A 104 -2.96 13.10 3.64
C VAL A 104 -3.67 13.75 2.47
N THR A 105 -3.09 13.63 1.28
CA THR A 105 -3.75 14.02 0.02
C THR A 105 -4.21 12.77 -0.72
N LEU A 106 -5.52 12.63 -0.88
CA LEU A 106 -6.15 11.53 -1.63
C LEU A 106 -6.34 11.89 -3.10
N HIS A 107 -5.75 11.08 -3.99
CA HIS A 107 -5.82 11.21 -5.44
C HIS A 107 -6.72 10.12 -6.03
N HIS A 108 -7.80 10.52 -6.72
CA HIS A 108 -8.61 9.58 -7.50
C HIS A 108 -7.97 9.41 -8.89
N ASP A 109 -6.97 8.54 -8.98
CA ASP A 109 -6.16 8.40 -10.17
C ASP A 109 -5.64 6.96 -10.36
N ASN A 110 -5.24 6.63 -11.59
CA ASN A 110 -4.43 5.46 -11.87
C ASN A 110 -2.99 5.70 -11.39
N ALA A 111 -2.43 4.74 -10.65
CA ALA A 111 -1.08 4.86 -10.08
C ALA A 111 -0.01 5.25 -11.10
N LEU A 112 0.03 4.63 -12.28
CA LEU A 112 1.04 4.95 -13.29
C LEU A 112 0.86 6.35 -13.87
N ARG A 113 -0.39 6.77 -14.12
CA ARG A 113 -0.67 8.12 -14.63
C ARG A 113 -0.25 9.18 -13.61
N TRP A 114 -0.60 8.96 -12.35
CA TRP A 114 -0.22 9.85 -11.25
C TRP A 114 1.30 9.91 -11.08
N LEU A 115 1.99 8.77 -11.04
CA LEU A 115 3.45 8.69 -10.92
C LEU A 115 4.19 9.46 -12.02
N ARG A 116 3.65 9.47 -13.25
CA ARG A 116 4.22 10.21 -14.38
C ARG A 116 4.01 11.73 -14.29
N ALA A 117 3.02 12.16 -13.53
CA ALA A 117 2.66 13.56 -13.36
C ALA A 117 3.20 14.16 -12.05
N ALA A 118 3.53 13.33 -11.06
CA ALA A 118 4.11 13.76 -9.80
C ALA A 118 5.46 14.47 -10.03
N ASP A 119 5.60 15.65 -9.43
CA ASP A 119 6.79 16.50 -9.48
C ASP A 119 7.63 16.45 -8.20
N GLU A 120 7.08 15.87 -7.13
CA GLU A 120 7.75 15.64 -5.86
C GLU A 120 8.52 14.31 -5.85
N ARG A 121 9.45 14.16 -4.89
CA ARG A 121 10.14 12.91 -4.61
C ARG A 121 9.71 12.38 -3.23
N PRO A 122 9.36 11.09 -3.11
CA PRO A 122 9.04 10.50 -1.83
C PRO A 122 10.33 10.06 -1.11
N ASP A 123 10.30 10.10 0.22
CA ASP A 123 11.25 9.36 1.04
C ASP A 123 10.95 7.86 0.95
N GLY A 124 9.67 7.48 1.03
CA GLY A 124 9.24 6.09 1.00
C GLY A 124 8.00 5.85 0.13
N VAL A 125 7.88 4.64 -0.40
CA VAL A 125 6.70 4.19 -1.16
C VAL A 125 6.16 2.91 -0.55
N VAL A 126 4.85 2.84 -0.34
CA VAL A 126 4.10 1.60 -0.12
C VAL A 126 3.29 1.31 -1.39
N LEU A 127 3.23 0.04 -1.80
CA LEU A 127 2.34 -0.40 -2.87
C LEU A 127 1.70 -1.75 -2.54
N ASP A 128 0.38 -1.84 -2.75
CA ASP A 128 -0.42 -3.07 -2.64
C ASP A 128 -1.17 -3.32 -3.97
N PRO A 129 -0.45 -3.68 -5.05
CA PRO A 129 -1.04 -3.80 -6.38
C PRO A 129 -1.99 -5.01 -6.48
N PRO A 130 -2.85 -5.07 -7.51
CA PRO A 130 -3.67 -6.25 -7.78
C PRO A 130 -2.78 -7.49 -8.05
N ARG A 131 -3.38 -8.70 -8.05
CA ARG A 131 -2.69 -9.98 -8.31
C ARG A 131 -1.84 -10.02 -9.60
N ALA A 132 -2.11 -9.14 -10.55
CA ALA A 132 -1.29 -8.99 -11.75
C ALA A 132 0.09 -8.35 -11.49
N GLY A 133 0.34 -7.79 -10.30
CA GLY A 133 1.53 -7.01 -9.94
C GLY A 133 1.45 -5.54 -10.39
N ALA A 134 2.47 -4.77 -10.03
CA ALA A 134 2.66 -3.37 -10.41
C ALA A 134 3.12 -3.24 -11.87
N GLY A 135 3.97 -4.16 -12.33
CA GLY A 135 4.49 -4.18 -13.70
C GLY A 135 5.59 -3.16 -13.99
N ARG A 136 6.24 -3.32 -15.16
CA ARG A 136 7.48 -2.63 -15.54
C ARG A 136 7.40 -1.10 -15.45
N ASP A 137 6.36 -0.51 -16.03
CA ASP A 137 6.24 0.95 -16.12
C ASP A 137 6.11 1.60 -14.72
N VAL A 138 5.35 0.96 -13.82
CA VAL A 138 5.18 1.44 -12.44
C VAL A 138 6.49 1.29 -11.67
N VAL A 139 7.16 0.13 -11.79
CA VAL A 139 8.47 -0.11 -11.16
C VAL A 139 9.50 0.92 -11.61
N GLN A 140 9.56 1.21 -12.91
CA GLN A 140 10.47 2.22 -13.46
C GLN A 140 10.15 3.64 -12.96
N ALA A 141 8.87 4.00 -12.88
CA ALA A 141 8.47 5.31 -12.38
C ALA A 141 8.79 5.48 -10.89
N ILE A 142 8.50 4.46 -10.06
CA ILE A 142 8.87 4.46 -8.63
C ILE A 142 10.39 4.58 -8.48
N ALA A 143 11.16 3.75 -9.19
CA ALA A 143 12.62 3.79 -9.10
C ALA A 143 13.19 5.16 -9.53
N GLY A 144 12.61 5.79 -10.57
CA GLY A 144 12.99 7.13 -11.03
C GLY A 144 12.69 8.24 -10.01
N ALA A 145 11.64 8.10 -9.22
CA ALA A 145 11.33 9.01 -8.11
C ALA A 145 12.38 8.91 -6.98
N GLY A 146 13.03 7.75 -6.85
CA GLY A 146 14.19 7.55 -5.99
C GLY A 146 13.91 7.45 -4.47
N PRO A 147 12.84 6.78 -4.01
CA PRO A 147 12.64 6.56 -2.58
C PRO A 147 13.79 5.77 -1.94
N ARG A 148 14.06 6.03 -0.65
CA ARG A 148 15.03 5.24 0.13
C ARG A 148 14.54 3.81 0.37
N VAL A 149 13.23 3.59 0.32
CA VAL A 149 12.59 2.29 0.55
C VAL A 149 11.28 2.18 -0.25
N VAL A 150 11.08 1.00 -0.82
CA VAL A 150 9.80 0.59 -1.41
C VAL A 150 9.30 -0.62 -0.62
N VAL A 151 8.15 -0.49 0.02
CA VAL A 151 7.48 -1.56 0.76
C VAL A 151 6.37 -2.13 -0.10
N TYR A 152 6.59 -3.34 -0.63
CA TYR A 152 5.66 -4.02 -1.52
C TYR A 152 4.83 -5.03 -0.72
N VAL A 153 3.51 -4.85 -0.73
CA VAL A 153 2.53 -5.80 -0.17
C VAL A 153 1.96 -6.65 -1.30
N ALA A 154 1.92 -7.97 -1.15
CA ALA A 154 1.41 -8.85 -2.20
C ALA A 154 0.77 -10.13 -1.65
N CYS A 155 -0.38 -10.49 -2.22
CA CYS A 155 -1.05 -11.77 -1.99
C CYS A 155 -0.68 -12.86 -3.01
N ASP A 156 0.10 -12.50 -4.05
CA ASP A 156 0.57 -13.41 -5.11
C ASP A 156 2.12 -13.41 -5.16
N PRO A 157 2.77 -14.51 -4.75
CA PRO A 157 4.24 -14.58 -4.70
C PRO A 157 4.89 -14.60 -6.09
N VAL A 158 4.18 -15.03 -7.15
CA VAL A 158 4.69 -15.05 -8.52
C VAL A 158 4.77 -13.63 -9.08
N ALA A 159 3.70 -12.85 -8.88
CA ALA A 159 3.70 -11.44 -9.27
C ALA A 159 4.77 -10.66 -8.51
N LEU A 160 4.90 -10.88 -7.19
CA LEU A 160 5.95 -10.27 -6.38
C LEU A 160 7.34 -10.62 -6.92
N ALA A 161 7.65 -11.90 -7.15
CA ALA A 161 8.96 -12.33 -7.61
C ALA A 161 9.35 -11.67 -8.95
N ARG A 162 8.41 -11.56 -9.88
CA ARG A 162 8.62 -10.88 -11.17
C ARG A 162 8.92 -9.40 -10.98
N ASP A 163 8.17 -8.72 -10.13
CA ASP A 163 8.35 -7.29 -9.91
C ASP A 163 9.62 -6.98 -9.10
N VAL A 164 10.01 -7.84 -8.15
CA VAL A 164 11.32 -7.77 -7.48
C VAL A 164 12.46 -7.88 -8.50
N ALA A 165 12.34 -8.77 -9.49
CA ALA A 165 13.33 -8.85 -10.57
C ALA A 165 13.36 -7.59 -11.45
N LEU A 166 12.21 -6.94 -11.66
CA LEU A 166 12.16 -5.64 -12.33
C LEU A 166 12.84 -4.55 -11.49
N PHE A 167 12.59 -4.49 -10.19
CA PHE A 167 13.26 -3.58 -9.26
C PHE A 167 14.79 -3.78 -9.25
N ALA A 168 15.24 -5.04 -9.28
CA ALA A 168 16.66 -5.39 -9.43
C ALA A 168 17.28 -4.81 -10.70
N SER A 169 16.55 -4.84 -11.82
CA SER A 169 17.04 -4.26 -13.08
C SER A 169 17.14 -2.72 -13.07
N VAL A 170 16.53 -2.05 -12.09
CA VAL A 170 16.52 -0.59 -11.95
C VAL A 170 17.19 -0.12 -10.65
N GLY A 171 18.08 -0.93 -10.09
CA GLY A 171 18.98 -0.50 -9.00
C GLY A 171 18.42 -0.64 -7.59
N TYR A 172 17.39 -1.47 -7.38
CA TYR A 172 16.90 -1.82 -6.04
C TYR A 172 17.21 -3.29 -5.72
N ARG A 173 17.33 -3.64 -4.46
CA ARG A 173 17.48 -5.03 -4.01
C ARG A 173 16.45 -5.36 -2.94
N LEU A 174 16.05 -6.62 -2.88
CA LEU A 174 15.28 -7.14 -1.76
C LEU A 174 16.16 -7.13 -0.50
N ALA A 175 15.75 -6.38 0.51
CA ALA A 175 16.42 -6.29 1.80
C ALA A 175 15.76 -7.21 2.83
N GLU A 176 14.43 -7.28 2.82
CA GLU A 176 13.64 -8.08 3.75
C GLU A 176 12.39 -8.61 3.06
N LEU A 177 11.96 -9.82 3.43
CA LEU A 177 10.69 -10.40 3.01
C LEU A 177 10.07 -11.13 4.19
N ARG A 178 8.82 -10.80 4.49
CA ARG A 178 8.00 -11.49 5.49
C ARG A 178 6.77 -12.06 4.81
N ALA A 179 6.44 -13.30 5.14
CA ALA A 179 5.25 -13.98 4.65
C ALA A 179 4.32 -14.29 5.82
N PHE A 180 3.02 -14.09 5.62
CA PHE A 180 1.99 -14.26 6.62
C PHE A 180 0.95 -15.24 6.08
N ASP A 181 0.75 -16.32 6.83
CA ASP A 181 -0.40 -17.20 6.63
C ASP A 181 -1.64 -16.55 7.24
N THR A 182 -2.29 -15.69 6.46
CA THR A 182 -3.52 -15.01 6.85
C THR A 182 -4.75 -15.89 6.63
N PHE A 183 -4.59 -17.07 6.01
CA PHE A 183 -5.66 -18.01 5.68
C PHE A 183 -5.20 -19.47 5.84
N PRO A 184 -5.12 -19.97 7.08
CA PRO A 184 -4.78 -21.36 7.34
C PRO A 184 -5.68 -22.29 6.53
N MET A 185 -5.08 -23.31 5.90
CA MET A 185 -5.75 -24.27 5.00
C MET A 185 -6.12 -23.74 3.60
N THR A 186 -5.57 -22.60 3.18
CA THR A 186 -5.66 -22.12 1.78
C THR A 186 -4.26 -21.89 1.19
N HIS A 187 -4.20 -21.57 -0.10
CA HIS A 187 -2.95 -21.18 -0.77
C HIS A 187 -2.65 -19.68 -0.66
N HIS A 188 -3.48 -18.90 0.05
CA HIS A 188 -3.30 -17.46 0.19
C HIS A 188 -2.24 -17.15 1.23
N VAL A 189 -1.18 -16.49 0.78
CA VAL A 189 -0.09 -15.97 1.61
C VAL A 189 0.00 -14.48 1.33
N GLU A 190 -0.06 -13.67 2.37
CA GLU A 190 0.25 -12.25 2.25
C GLU A 190 1.74 -12.05 2.49
N THR A 191 2.38 -11.21 1.69
CA THR A 191 3.82 -10.94 1.80
C THR A 191 4.06 -9.44 1.91
N VAL A 192 5.07 -9.07 2.70
CA VAL A 192 5.57 -7.71 2.80
C VAL A 192 7.06 -7.75 2.51
N ALA A 193 7.48 -7.06 1.45
CA ALA A 193 8.86 -7.00 0.98
C ALA A 193 9.40 -5.58 1.10
N ALA A 194 10.59 -5.43 1.70
CA ALA A 194 11.33 -4.18 1.70
C ALA A 194 12.37 -4.21 0.58
N LEU A 195 12.27 -3.27 -0.35
CA LEU A 195 13.22 -3.06 -1.44
C LEU A 195 13.95 -1.74 -1.19
N ILE A 196 15.28 -1.75 -1.28
CA ILE A 196 16.10 -0.55 -1.06
C ILE A 196 17.10 -0.36 -2.20
N PRO A 197 17.54 0.88 -2.47
CA PRO A 197 18.56 1.13 -3.48
C PRO A 197 19.83 0.31 -3.23
N VAL A 198 20.44 -0.19 -4.30
CA VAL A 198 21.77 -0.79 -4.26
C VAL A 198 22.78 0.34 -4.06
N THR A 199 23.38 0.43 -2.88
CA THR A 199 24.52 1.32 -2.67
C THR A 199 25.70 0.77 -3.44
N LEU A 200 26.12 1.44 -4.53
CA LEU A 200 27.40 1.15 -5.14
C LEU A 200 28.49 1.60 -4.15
N ALA A 201 29.24 0.64 -3.60
CA ALA A 201 30.49 0.98 -2.94
C ALA A 201 31.36 1.76 -3.94
N HIS A 202 31.80 2.96 -3.56
CA HIS A 202 32.83 3.66 -4.32
C HIS A 202 34.02 2.70 -4.46
N PRO A 203 34.52 2.41 -5.68
CA PRO A 203 35.82 1.79 -5.79
C PRO A 203 36.82 2.73 -5.12
N ILE A 204 37.48 2.24 -4.07
CA ILE A 204 38.60 2.92 -3.45
C ILE A 204 39.66 3.07 -4.55
N SER A 205 39.94 4.32 -4.94
CA SER A 205 40.97 4.69 -5.91
C SER A 205 42.36 4.21 -5.49
#